data_AF-A0A2V9XEI7-F1
#
_entry.id   AF-A0A2V9XEI7-F1
#
_cell.length_a   1.000
_cell.length_b   1.000
_cell.length_c   1.000
_cell.angle_alpha   90.00
_cell.angle_beta   90.00
_cell.angle_gamma   90.00
#
_symmetry.space_group_name_H-M   'P 1'
#
loop_
_entity.id
_entity.type
_entity.pdbx_description
1 polymer ?
#
loop_
_entity_poly.entity_id
_entity_poly.type
_entity_poly.pdbx_seq_one_letter_code
_entity_poly.pdbx_strand_id
1 'polypeptide(L)' 'MVLKARDPEALVKKLEESSTVVSSRHDGLRISLHVYNSWQDVEALLRALSKSLDLLVVDGAVPTRN' A
#
# COMPACT_ATOMS: atom_id res chain seq x y z
N MET A 1 9.28 -3.78 3.00
CA MET A 1 8.35 -3.70 4.16
C MET A 1 7.06 -4.46 3.84
N VAL A 2 6.25 -4.84 4.85
CA VAL A 2 4.93 -5.46 4.63
C VAL A 2 3.85 -4.63 5.34
N LEU A 3 2.83 -4.19 4.60
CA LEU A 3 1.64 -3.52 5.12
C LEU A 3 0.53 -4.54 5.31
N LYS A 4 -0.10 -4.60 6.47
CA LYS A 4 -1.22 -5.52 6.70
C LYS A 4 -2.43 -5.14 5.83
N ALA A 5 -3.00 -6.13 5.18
CA ALA A 5 -4.17 -5.96 4.34
C ALA A 5 -5.26 -6.94 4.76
N ARG A 6 -6.52 -6.51 4.66
CA ARG A 6 -7.69 -7.37 4.89
C ARG A 6 -7.83 -8.38 3.76
N ASP A 7 -7.51 -7.94 2.55
CA ASP A 7 -7.47 -8.75 1.34
C ASP A 7 -6.23 -8.37 0.51
N PRO A 8 -5.08 -9.05 0.74
CA PRO A 8 -3.84 -8.77 0.04
C PRO A 8 -3.93 -8.97 -1.49
N GLU A 9 -4.72 -9.93 -1.95
CA GLU A 9 -4.85 -10.25 -3.39
C GLU A 9 -5.65 -9.18 -4.13
N ALA A 10 -6.79 -8.76 -3.56
CA ALA A 10 -7.57 -7.66 -4.11
C ALA A 10 -6.78 -6.35 -4.11
N LEU A 11 -5.96 -6.11 -3.08
CA LEU A 11 -5.11 -4.93 -3.00
C LEU A 11 -4.00 -4.94 -4.06
N VAL A 12 -3.34 -6.07 -4.30
CA VAL A 12 -2.35 -6.19 -5.39
C VAL A 12 -3.01 -5.88 -6.73
N LYS A 13 -4.15 -6.50 -7.04
CA LYS A 13 -4.88 -6.27 -8.29
C LYS A 13 -5.25 -4.80 -8.51
N LYS A 14 -5.76 -4.14 -7.47
CA LYS A 14 -6.13 -2.70 -7.52
C LYS A 14 -4.92 -1.78 -7.72
N LEU A 15 -3.75 -2.17 -7.21
CA LEU A 15 -2.50 -1.41 -7.39
C LEU A 15 -1.87 -1.66 -8.77
N GLU A 16 -2.00 -2.87 -9.33
CA GLU A 16 -1.62 -3.18 -10.71
C GLU A 16 -2.41 -2.35 -11.72
N GLU A 17 -3.72 -2.15 -11.50
CA GLU A 17 -4.56 -1.24 -12.31
C GLU A 17 -4.04 0.20 -12.31
N SER A 18 -3.32 0.61 -11.25
CA SER A 18 -2.68 1.92 -11.11
C SER A 18 -1.21 1.92 -11.57
N SER A 19 -0.78 0.92 -12.34
CA SER A 19 0.62 0.74 -12.81
C SER A 19 1.65 0.65 -11.67
N THR A 20 1.22 0.25 -10.47
CA THR A 20 2.10 0.10 -9.30
C THR A 20 2.41 -1.37 -9.08
N VAL A 21 3.63 -1.80 -9.43
CA VAL A 21 4.05 -3.20 -9.28
C VAL A 21 4.37 -3.51 -7.82
N VAL A 22 3.59 -4.40 -7.23
CA VAL A 22 3.69 -4.83 -5.83
C VAL A 22 3.49 -6.33 -5.75
N SER A 23 3.80 -6.92 -4.59
CA SER A 23 3.56 -8.34 -4.32
C SER A 23 2.87 -8.48 -2.99
N SER A 24 2.06 -9.51 -2.78
CA SER A 24 1.65 -9.91 -1.44
C SER A 24 2.72 -10.81 -0.81
N ARG A 25 2.80 -10.79 0.52
CA ARG A 25 3.56 -11.77 1.30
C ARG A 25 2.89 -11.95 2.65
N HIS A 26 2.55 -13.20 2.99
CA HIS A 26 1.76 -13.54 4.18
C HIS A 26 0.41 -12.79 4.21
N ASP A 27 0.10 -12.09 5.29
CA ASP A 27 -1.15 -11.35 5.56
C ASP A 27 -1.12 -9.89 5.06
N GLY A 28 -0.27 -9.58 4.07
CA GLY A 28 -0.09 -8.19 3.67
C GLY A 28 0.57 -7.94 2.33
N LEU A 29 0.64 -6.65 1.99
CA LEU A 29 1.26 -6.09 0.82
C LEU A 29 2.75 -5.86 1.07
N ARG A 30 3.62 -6.50 0.29
CA ARG A 30 5.06 -6.25 0.30
C ARG A 30 5.42 -5.16 -0.71
N ILE A 31 6.04 -4.10 -0.17
CA ILE A 31 6.64 -3.01 -0.93
C ILE A 31 8.16 -3.12 -0.83
N SER A 32 8.82 -3.14 -1.99
CA SER A 32 10.28 -3.12 -2.13
C SER A 32 10.67 -1.83 -2.85
N LEU A 33 11.19 -0.87 -2.09
CA LEU A 33 11.81 0.32 -2.67
C LEU A 33 13.27 0.01 -2.99
N HIS A 34 13.70 0.40 -4.17
CA HIS A 34 15.04 0.22 -4.71
C HIS A 34 15.69 1.58 -5.01
N VAL A 35 17.01 1.58 -5.22
CA VAL A 35 17.80 2.80 -5.48
C VAL A 35 17.35 3.56 -6.74
N TYR A 36 16.66 2.89 -7.67
CA TYR A 36 16.13 3.49 -8.90
C TYR A 36 14.73 4.08 -8.73
N ASN A 37 14.09 3.96 -7.56
CA ASN A 37 12.82 4.62 -7.33
C ASN A 37 13.03 6.11 -7.09
N SER A 38 12.22 6.91 -7.78
CA SER A 38 12.14 8.35 -7.66
C SER A 38 11.14 8.75 -6.56
N TRP A 39 11.17 10.02 -6.18
CA TRP A 39 10.15 10.59 -5.28
C TRP A 39 8.74 10.47 -5.88
N GLN A 40 8.62 10.61 -7.20
CA GLN A 40 7.37 10.47 -7.94
C GLN A 40 6.79 9.06 -7.83
N ASP A 41 7.64 8.02 -7.83
CA ASP A 41 7.19 6.62 -7.63
C ASP A 41 6.61 6.43 -6.22
N VAL A 42 7.24 7.04 -5.22
CA VAL A 42 6.74 7.00 -3.84
C VAL A 42 5.41 7.74 -3.72
N GLU A 43 5.28 8.93 -4.33
CA GLU A 43 4.01 9.66 -4.33
C GLU A 43 2.90 8.91 -5.07
N ALA A 44 3.21 8.28 -6.20
CA ALA A 44 2.26 7.46 -6.95
C ALA A 44 1.76 6.27 -6.11
N LEU A 45 2.68 5.56 -5.45
CA LEU A 45 2.36 4.49 -4.51
C LEU A 45 1.46 4.98 -3.38
N LEU A 46 1.79 6.11 -2.74
CA LEU A 46 0.98 6.67 -1.66
C LEU A 46 -0.43 7.07 -2.13
N ARG A 47 -0.56 7.64 -3.32
CA ARG A 47 -1.86 7.97 -3.92
C ARG A 47 -2.67 6.70 -4.20
N ALA A 48 -2.05 5.65 -4.72
CA ALA A 48 -2.72 4.38 -5.00
C ALA A 48 -3.18 3.68 -3.70
N LEU A 49 -2.35 3.72 -2.65
CA LEU A 49 -2.72 3.22 -1.31
C LEU A 49 -3.86 4.02 -0.69
N SER A 50 -3.87 5.36 -0.82
CA SER A 50 -4.94 6.21 -0.28
C SER A 50 -6.33 5.90 -0.87
N LYS A 51 -6.38 5.44 -2.13
CA LYS A 51 -7.61 5.00 -2.81
C LYS A 51 -8.04 3.58 -2.44
N SER A 52 -7.20 2.87 -1.69
CA SER A 52 -7.35 1.46 -1.35
C SER A 52 -7.31 1.21 0.16
N LEU A 53 -7.58 2.26 0.96
CA LEU A 53 -7.59 2.20 2.43
C LEU A 53 -8.62 1.19 2.97
N ASP A 54 -9.70 0.94 2.24
CA ASP A 54 -10.72 -0.06 2.54
C ASP A 54 -10.15 -1.49 2.61
N LEU A 55 -9.11 -1.76 1.83
CA LEU A 55 -8.43 -3.06 1.77
C LEU A 55 -7.25 -3.18 2.75
N LEU A 56 -6.85 -2.07 3.38
CA LEU A 56 -5.77 -2.03 4.36
C LEU A 56 -6.28 -2.24 5.78
N VAL A 57 -5.42 -2.78 6.64
CA VAL A 57 -5.65 -2.76 8.08
C VAL A 57 -5.08 -1.46 8.61
N VAL A 58 -5.96 -0.50 8.91
CA VAL A 58 -5.61 0.74 9.59
C VAL A 58 -5.76 0.49 11.08
N ASP A 59 -4.65 0.47 11.82
CA ASP A 59 -4.71 0.42 13.28
C ASP A 59 -5.27 1.76 13.76
N GLY A 60 -6.25 1.72 14.66
CA GLY A 60 -7.10 2.85 15.05
C GLY A 60 -6.38 3.99 15.79
N ALA A 61 -5.07 4.11 15.70
CA ALA A 61 -4.30 5.23 16.22
C ALA A 61 -4.47 6.47 15.33
N VAL A 62 -5.72 6.96 15.24
CA VAL A 62 -5.93 8.39 15.05
C VAL A 62 -5.55 9.03 16.38
N PRO A 63 -4.47 9.83 16.48
CA PRO A 63 -4.33 10.68 17.64
C PRO A 63 -5.48 11.67 17.58
N THR A 64 -6.48 11.51 18.45
CA THR A 64 -7.40 12.58 18.79
C THR A 64 -6.55 13.75 19.25
N ARG A 65 -6.44 14.79 18.41
CA ARG A 65 -6.01 16.11 18.85
C ARG A 65 -7.05 16.58 19.87
N ASN A 66 -6.69 16.57 21.15
CA ASN A 66 -7.29 17.47 22.14
C ASN A 66 -6.78 18.89 21.89
#